data_AF-A0A2A4V517-F1
#
_entry.id   AF-A0A2A4V517-F1
#
_cell.length_a   1.000
_cell.length_b   1.000
_cell.length_c   1.000
_cell.angle_alpha   90.00
_cell.angle_beta   90.00
_cell.angle_gamma   90.00
#
_symmetry.space_group_name_H-M   'P 1'
#
loop_
_entity.id
_entity.type
_entity.pdbx_description
1 polymer ?
#
loop_
_entity_poly.entity_id
_entity_poly.type
_entity_poly.pdbx_seq_one_letter_code
_entity_poly.pdbx_strand_id
1 'polypeptide(L)'
;MLTNKPMQQNTHHHKQHESGNVLIIILLAVALIGALTAAMQSTSQQSAHIDKETLILRISEVQRYASELERGITYIMQNGHSENDIRFAHPNAHSDYGDLSADSDKSDQVFDRLGGAAHYGTPPKNINDGSTWEFYGHTALPHVGSDAADLIVVLPNVTQGFCERINNILGYNSNQPTDSSTCIHGGASQRFDDTTQFDSSPNTVADATFSIKPSMQGCVQCTNDNSYHFFHVLMAR
;
A
#
# COMPACT_ATOMS: atom_id res chain seq x y z
N MET A 1 86.22 46.24 -28.63
CA MET A 1 85.62 47.58 -28.44
C MET A 1 84.13 47.48 -28.70
N LEU A 2 83.36 48.17 -27.88
CA LEU A 2 81.93 48.02 -27.57
C LEU A 2 80.98 48.09 -28.76
N THR A 3 79.96 47.21 -28.79
CA THR A 3 78.61 47.61 -29.23
C THR A 3 77.50 46.68 -28.72
N ASN A 4 76.61 47.30 -27.94
CA ASN A 4 75.17 47.09 -27.74
C ASN A 4 74.60 45.78 -27.18
N LYS A 5 73.98 45.97 -26.01
CA LYS A 5 73.24 45.05 -25.14
C LYS A 5 71.74 45.08 -25.52
N PRO A 6 71.05 43.95 -25.68
CA PRO A 6 69.61 43.96 -25.88
C PRO A 6 68.85 44.00 -24.53
N MET A 7 67.79 44.80 -24.50
CA MET A 7 66.86 44.99 -23.40
C MET A 7 65.57 44.22 -23.76
N GLN A 8 65.23 43.16 -23.01
CA GLN A 8 63.96 42.44 -23.19
C GLN A 8 62.97 42.82 -22.08
N GLN A 9 61.78 43.22 -22.52
CA GLN A 9 60.63 43.64 -21.71
C GLN A 9 59.96 42.43 -21.05
N ASN A 10 59.83 42.48 -19.72
CA ASN A 10 58.91 41.62 -18.96
C ASN A 10 57.47 42.15 -19.13
N THR A 11 56.62 41.39 -19.79
CA THR A 11 55.17 41.60 -19.77
C THR A 11 54.60 41.11 -18.44
N HIS A 12 54.28 42.05 -17.55
CA HIS A 12 53.51 41.80 -16.33
C HIS A 12 52.04 41.49 -16.69
N HIS A 13 51.60 40.27 -16.44
CA HIS A 13 50.17 39.92 -16.39
C HIS A 13 49.52 40.62 -15.18
N HIS A 14 48.66 41.60 -15.43
CA HIS A 14 47.73 42.12 -14.43
C HIS A 14 46.74 41.01 -14.06
N LYS A 15 46.91 40.37 -12.90
CA LYS A 15 45.80 39.68 -12.23
C LYS A 15 44.83 40.75 -11.78
N GLN A 16 43.65 40.80 -12.39
CA GLN A 16 42.55 41.59 -11.86
C GLN A 16 42.20 41.02 -10.49
N HIS A 17 42.42 41.82 -9.45
CA HIS A 17 41.88 41.55 -8.13
C HIS A 17 40.38 41.80 -8.21
N GLU A 18 39.64 40.76 -8.56
CA GLU A 18 38.20 40.73 -8.40
C GLU A 18 37.93 40.68 -6.88
N SER A 19 37.48 41.81 -6.33
CA SER A 19 36.92 41.87 -4.98
C SER A 19 35.53 41.22 -5.01
N GLY A 20 35.51 39.89 -5.16
CA GLY A 20 34.32 39.08 -4.97
C GLY A 20 33.83 39.29 -3.55
N ASN A 21 32.56 39.66 -3.40
CA ASN A 21 31.94 39.88 -2.10
C ASN A 21 31.76 38.52 -1.40
N VAL A 22 32.85 38.00 -0.82
CA VAL A 22 32.91 36.71 -0.12
C VAL A 22 31.78 36.58 0.91
N LEU A 23 31.33 37.70 1.46
CA LEU A 23 30.21 37.76 2.41
C LEU A 23 28.88 37.33 1.78
N ILE A 24 28.62 37.66 0.49
CA ILE A 24 27.42 37.20 -0.23
C ILE A 24 27.47 35.69 -0.49
N ILE A 25 28.64 35.15 -0.84
CA ILE A 25 28.81 33.72 -1.12
C ILE A 25 28.52 32.89 0.15
N ILE A 26 29.01 33.33 1.31
CA ILE A 26 28.74 32.68 2.59
C ILE A 26 27.25 32.72 2.94
N LEU A 27 26.60 33.89 2.77
CA LEU A 27 25.17 34.03 3.05
C LEU A 27 24.30 33.15 2.14
N LEU A 28 24.67 33.04 0.87
CA LEU A 28 23.97 32.18 -0.08
C LEU A 28 24.12 30.70 0.28
N ALA A 29 25.32 30.28 0.68
CA ALA A 29 25.57 28.90 1.11
C ALA A 29 24.73 28.51 2.34
N VAL A 30 24.67 29.38 3.36
CA VAL A 30 23.86 29.14 4.57
C VAL A 30 22.36 29.11 4.23
N ALA A 31 21.89 30.00 3.35
CA ALA A 31 20.50 30.02 2.90
C ALA A 31 20.11 28.74 2.15
N LEU A 32 20.99 28.22 1.29
CA LEU A 32 20.75 26.98 0.54
C LEU A 32 20.75 25.74 1.46
N ILE A 33 21.64 25.69 2.45
CA ILE A 33 21.64 24.61 3.45
C ILE A 33 20.36 24.67 4.29
N GLY A 34 19.92 25.87 4.69
CA GLY A 34 18.65 26.07 5.39
C GLY A 34 17.44 25.64 4.56
N ALA A 35 17.40 26.03 3.28
CA ALA A 35 16.33 25.65 2.36
C ALA A 35 16.29 24.14 2.09
N LEU A 36 17.46 23.50 1.92
CA LEU A 36 17.56 22.05 1.75
C LEU A 36 17.09 21.31 3.01
N THR A 37 17.50 21.78 4.19
CA THR A 37 17.08 21.20 5.47
C THR A 37 15.57 21.32 5.67
N ALA A 38 14.98 22.48 5.33
CA ALA A 38 13.54 22.70 5.37
C ALA A 38 12.79 21.84 4.35
N ALA A 39 13.33 21.68 3.14
CA ALA A 39 12.76 20.81 2.11
C ALA A 39 12.75 19.33 2.56
N MET A 40 13.83 18.83 3.15
CA MET A 40 13.89 17.46 3.68
C MET A 40 12.94 17.22 4.86
N GLN A 41 12.74 18.23 5.71
CA GLN A 41 11.75 18.15 6.80
C GLN A 41 10.32 18.14 6.25
N SER A 42 10.05 18.93 5.20
CA SER A 42 8.71 19.00 4.59
C SER A 42 8.27 17.70 3.90
N THR A 43 9.20 16.86 3.44
CA THR A 43 8.87 15.54 2.84
C THR A 43 8.50 14.48 3.88
N SER A 44 8.78 14.71 5.16
CA SER A 44 8.62 13.70 6.24
C SER A 44 7.36 13.91 7.10
N GLN A 45 6.56 14.94 6.82
CA GLN A 45 5.63 15.49 7.82
C GLN A 45 4.25 15.84 7.24
N GLN A 46 3.82 15.13 6.20
CA GLN A 46 2.50 15.29 5.59
C GLN A 46 1.63 14.03 5.66
N SER A 47 1.91 13.12 6.60
CA SER A 47 0.96 12.12 7.07
C SER A 47 0.29 12.68 8.32
N ALA A 48 -1.02 12.89 8.20
CA ALA A 48 -1.90 13.58 9.14
C ALA A 48 -1.62 13.24 10.61
N HIS A 49 -1.75 14.25 11.48
CA HIS A 49 -1.79 14.15 12.93
C HIS A 49 -3.07 13.41 13.40
N ILE A 50 -3.31 12.22 12.87
CA ILE A 50 -4.16 11.23 13.52
C ILE A 50 -3.40 10.85 14.77
N ASP A 51 -4.02 11.12 15.91
CA ASP A 51 -3.56 10.70 17.22
C ASP A 51 -3.13 9.22 17.15
N LYS A 52 -1.89 8.91 17.52
CA LYS A 52 -1.28 7.59 17.26
C LYS A 52 -2.11 6.49 17.91
N GLU A 53 -2.70 6.81 19.05
CA GLU A 53 -3.65 6.03 19.82
C GLU A 53 -4.92 5.76 19.02
N THR A 54 -5.51 6.80 18.42
CA THR A 54 -6.65 6.65 17.51
C THR A 54 -6.31 5.75 16.32
N LEU A 55 -5.11 5.90 15.73
CA LEU A 55 -4.68 5.05 14.61
C LEU A 55 -4.56 3.58 15.02
N ILE A 56 -4.01 3.27 16.20
CA ILE A 56 -3.94 1.91 16.75
C ILE A 56 -5.35 1.31 16.89
N LEU A 57 -6.30 2.10 17.41
CA LEU A 57 -7.69 1.66 17.52
C LEU A 57 -8.27 1.32 16.14
N ARG A 58 -8.01 2.14 15.11
CA ARG A 58 -8.49 1.88 13.74
C ARG A 58 -7.87 0.63 13.13
N ILE A 59 -6.59 0.39 13.39
CA ILE A 59 -5.91 -0.84 12.97
C ILE A 59 -6.56 -2.06 13.63
N SER A 60 -6.84 -2.00 14.93
CA SER A 60 -7.53 -3.08 15.63
C SER A 60 -8.95 -3.33 15.10
N GLU A 61 -9.68 -2.28 14.73
CA GLU A 61 -10.99 -2.38 14.07
C GLU A 61 -10.89 -3.10 12.72
N VAL A 62 -9.91 -2.73 11.89
CA VAL A 62 -9.63 -3.34 10.58
C VAL A 62 -9.27 -4.82 10.73
N GLN A 63 -8.34 -5.17 11.62
CA GLN A 63 -7.93 -6.55 11.82
C GLN A 63 -9.07 -7.43 12.35
N ARG A 64 -9.83 -6.92 13.31
CA ARG A 64 -10.99 -7.65 13.85
C ARG A 64 -12.02 -7.94 12.77
N TYR A 65 -12.28 -6.97 11.89
CA TYR A 65 -13.20 -7.13 10.77
C TYR A 65 -12.70 -8.18 9.78
N ALA A 66 -11.42 -8.11 9.37
CA ALA A 66 -10.84 -9.10 8.48
C ALA A 66 -10.90 -10.53 9.05
N SER A 67 -10.59 -10.71 10.34
CA SER A 67 -10.72 -12.00 11.02
C SER A 67 -12.17 -12.49 11.16
N GLU A 68 -13.16 -11.59 11.16
CA GLU A 68 -14.58 -11.96 11.15
C GLU A 68 -14.98 -12.54 9.79
N LEU A 69 -14.56 -11.89 8.71
CA LEU A 69 -14.78 -12.38 7.34
C LEU A 69 -14.14 -13.76 7.13
N GLU A 70 -12.88 -13.94 7.56
CA GLU A 70 -12.16 -15.21 7.45
C GLU A 70 -12.91 -16.35 8.15
N ARG A 71 -13.45 -16.09 9.36
CA ARG A 71 -14.27 -17.07 10.09
C ARG A 71 -15.58 -17.38 9.36
N GLY A 72 -16.24 -16.37 8.78
CA GLY A 72 -17.47 -16.55 8.02
C GLY A 72 -17.26 -17.43 6.79
N ILE A 73 -16.18 -17.20 6.04
CA ILE A 73 -15.80 -18.02 4.89
C ILE A 73 -15.45 -19.44 5.32
N THR A 74 -14.67 -19.59 6.39
CA THR A 74 -14.34 -20.91 6.95
C THR A 74 -15.61 -21.68 7.32
N TYR A 75 -16.62 -21.02 7.90
CA TYR A 75 -17.90 -21.64 8.22
C TYR A 75 -18.67 -22.10 6.97
N ILE A 76 -18.75 -21.25 5.94
CA ILE A 76 -19.38 -21.59 4.65
C ILE A 76 -18.74 -22.84 4.05
N MET A 77 -17.41 -22.88 3.98
CA MET A 77 -16.69 -24.04 3.43
C MET A 77 -16.89 -25.31 4.27
N GLN A 78 -16.94 -25.20 5.60
CA GLN A 78 -17.22 -26.33 6.50
C GLN A 78 -18.62 -26.92 6.29
N ASN A 79 -19.57 -26.13 5.79
CA ASN A 79 -20.91 -26.59 5.43
C ASN A 79 -20.97 -27.23 4.02
N GLY A 80 -19.83 -27.36 3.33
CA GLY A 80 -19.71 -28.11 2.08
C GLY A 80 -19.84 -27.28 0.80
N HIS A 81 -19.88 -25.95 0.91
CA HIS A 81 -19.84 -25.06 -0.25
C HIS A 81 -18.44 -25.03 -0.88
N SER A 82 -18.39 -24.89 -2.20
CA SER A 82 -17.13 -24.71 -2.93
C SER A 82 -16.54 -23.33 -2.64
N GLU A 83 -15.22 -23.19 -2.80
CA GLU A 83 -14.55 -21.88 -2.82
C GLU A 83 -15.14 -20.94 -3.88
N ASN A 84 -15.64 -21.50 -4.98
CA ASN A 84 -16.28 -20.77 -6.08
C ASN A 84 -17.74 -20.42 -5.79
N ASP A 85 -18.34 -20.96 -4.73
CA ASP A 85 -19.72 -20.65 -4.38
C ASP A 85 -19.80 -19.45 -3.42
N ILE A 86 -18.68 -19.03 -2.82
CA ILE A 86 -18.67 -17.92 -1.85
C ILE A 86 -19.21 -16.63 -2.49
N ARG A 87 -20.13 -15.93 -1.81
CA ARG A 87 -20.72 -14.67 -2.27
C ARG A 87 -20.55 -13.53 -1.27
N PHE A 88 -20.19 -12.36 -1.79
CA PHE A 88 -19.99 -11.12 -1.02
C PHE A 88 -21.08 -10.06 -1.27
N ALA A 89 -22.19 -10.43 -1.92
CA ALA A 89 -23.33 -9.54 -2.14
C ALA A 89 -23.83 -8.96 -0.80
N HIS A 90 -24.04 -7.64 -0.75
CA HIS A 90 -24.62 -6.95 0.40
C HIS A 90 -25.16 -5.59 -0.06
N PRO A 91 -26.24 -5.02 0.53
CA PRO A 91 -26.83 -3.76 0.05
C PRO A 91 -25.88 -2.56 0.13
N ASN A 92 -24.85 -2.64 0.98
CA ASN A 92 -23.81 -1.62 1.14
C ASN A 92 -22.47 -2.02 0.49
N ALA A 93 -22.38 -3.18 -0.15
CA ALA A 93 -21.21 -3.57 -0.93
C ALA A 93 -21.33 -3.07 -2.38
N HIS A 94 -20.25 -3.21 -3.15
CA HIS A 94 -20.32 -2.91 -4.57
C HIS A 94 -21.33 -3.85 -5.27
N SER A 95 -22.09 -3.33 -6.24
CA SER A 95 -23.08 -4.11 -6.99
C SER A 95 -22.50 -5.26 -7.79
N ASP A 96 -21.18 -5.25 -8.01
CA ASP A 96 -20.47 -6.28 -8.79
C ASP A 96 -20.46 -7.61 -8.04
N TYR A 97 -20.57 -7.59 -6.70
CA TYR A 97 -20.66 -8.80 -5.88
C TYR A 97 -22.00 -9.53 -5.99
N GLY A 98 -22.93 -9.02 -6.82
CA GLY A 98 -24.19 -9.65 -7.15
C GLY A 98 -25.41 -9.07 -6.43
N ASP A 99 -26.58 -9.55 -6.84
CA ASP A 99 -27.88 -9.17 -6.28
C ASP A 99 -28.35 -10.22 -5.25
N LEU A 100 -28.46 -9.80 -3.99
CA LEU A 100 -28.98 -10.63 -2.91
C LEU A 100 -30.36 -11.23 -3.18
N SER A 101 -31.21 -10.53 -3.93
CA SER A 101 -32.57 -10.99 -4.20
C SER A 101 -32.65 -12.04 -5.31
N ALA A 102 -31.62 -12.12 -6.16
CA ALA A 102 -31.54 -13.09 -7.23
C ALA A 102 -31.13 -14.48 -6.74
N ASP A 103 -30.49 -14.55 -5.58
CA ASP A 103 -29.98 -15.79 -5.00
C ASP A 103 -30.99 -16.40 -4.02
N SER A 104 -31.48 -17.60 -4.33
CA SER A 104 -32.40 -18.34 -3.46
C SER A 104 -31.68 -19.08 -2.34
N ASP A 105 -30.39 -19.41 -2.54
CA ASP A 105 -29.56 -19.95 -1.48
C ASP A 105 -28.95 -18.76 -0.71
N LYS A 106 -28.74 -18.96 0.59
CA LYS A 106 -28.13 -17.96 1.47
C LYS A 106 -26.98 -18.55 2.27
N SER A 107 -26.73 -19.85 2.12
CA SER A 107 -25.77 -20.59 2.92
C SER A 107 -24.32 -20.41 2.46
N ASP A 108 -24.11 -19.86 1.26
CA ASP A 108 -22.82 -19.46 0.69
C ASP A 108 -22.52 -17.95 0.78
N GLN A 109 -23.44 -17.18 1.35
CA GLN A 109 -23.32 -15.73 1.46
C GLN A 109 -22.59 -15.33 2.75
N VAL A 110 -21.49 -14.60 2.61
CA VAL A 110 -20.62 -14.23 3.74
C VAL A 110 -21.36 -13.39 4.79
N PHE A 111 -22.27 -12.53 4.34
CA PHE A 111 -22.99 -11.58 5.20
C PHE A 111 -24.40 -12.03 5.62
N ASP A 112 -24.89 -13.16 5.10
CA ASP A 112 -26.19 -13.68 5.51
C ASP A 112 -26.06 -14.52 6.78
N ARG A 113 -27.11 -14.51 7.61
CA ARG A 113 -27.17 -15.28 8.85
C ARG A 113 -27.12 -16.80 8.60
N LEU A 114 -27.62 -17.27 7.47
CA LEU A 114 -27.61 -18.69 7.09
C LEU A 114 -26.27 -19.13 6.50
N GLY A 115 -25.47 -18.17 5.98
CA GLY A 115 -24.12 -18.40 5.50
C GLY A 115 -23.08 -18.01 6.55
N GLY A 116 -22.17 -17.10 6.21
CA GLY A 116 -21.02 -16.74 7.04
C GLY A 116 -21.35 -15.96 8.30
N ALA A 117 -22.54 -15.36 8.39
CA ALA A 117 -23.03 -14.52 9.48
C ALA A 117 -22.06 -13.38 9.88
N ALA A 118 -21.17 -12.98 8.98
CA ALA A 118 -20.29 -11.85 9.18
C ALA A 118 -21.09 -10.55 9.07
N HIS A 119 -20.81 -9.58 9.92
CA HIS A 119 -21.35 -8.24 9.78
C HIS A 119 -20.67 -7.54 8.59
N TYR A 120 -21.43 -6.79 7.78
CA TYR A 120 -20.83 -5.87 6.80
C TYR A 120 -20.44 -4.56 7.48
N GLY A 121 -19.16 -4.36 7.71
CA GLY A 121 -18.61 -3.18 8.38
C GLY A 121 -18.05 -2.17 7.39
N THR A 122 -18.40 -0.89 7.53
CA THR A 122 -17.76 0.17 6.75
C THR A 122 -16.34 0.43 7.27
N PRO A 123 -15.36 0.73 6.40
CA PRO A 123 -14.03 1.09 6.85
C PRO A 123 -14.02 2.26 7.84
N PRO A 124 -13.14 2.24 8.86
CA PRO A 124 -12.99 3.37 9.75
C PRO A 124 -12.66 4.67 9.01
N LYS A 125 -13.17 5.79 9.50
CA LYS A 125 -12.88 7.10 8.89
C LYS A 125 -11.41 7.47 9.04
N ASN A 126 -10.92 8.26 8.08
CA ASN A 126 -9.58 8.86 8.06
C ASN A 126 -8.41 7.87 7.90
N ILE A 127 -8.65 6.58 7.66
CA ILE A 127 -7.56 5.65 7.34
C ILE A 127 -7.45 5.35 5.86
N ASN A 128 -8.49 5.66 5.07
CA ASN A 128 -8.52 5.60 3.61
C ASN A 128 -9.36 6.74 3.03
N ASP A 129 -9.56 6.72 1.71
CA ASP A 129 -10.34 7.71 0.94
C ASP A 129 -11.87 7.57 1.04
N GLY A 130 -12.36 6.63 1.84
CA GLY A 130 -13.79 6.31 1.96
C GLY A 130 -14.25 5.18 1.03
N SER A 131 -13.36 4.62 0.22
CA SER A 131 -13.63 3.38 -0.53
C SER A 131 -14.04 2.26 0.41
N THR A 132 -14.96 1.41 -0.04
CA THR A 132 -15.42 0.23 0.69
C THR A 132 -14.39 -0.90 0.62
N TRP A 133 -14.59 -1.94 1.43
CA TRP A 133 -13.85 -3.20 1.30
C TRP A 133 -14.06 -3.82 -0.08
N GLU A 134 -12.99 -4.38 -0.63
CA GLU A 134 -13.02 -5.14 -1.89
C GLU A 134 -12.49 -6.56 -1.68
N PHE A 135 -13.03 -7.52 -2.43
CA PHE A 135 -12.72 -8.94 -2.33
C PHE A 135 -12.18 -9.41 -3.67
N TYR A 136 -11.07 -10.14 -3.65
CA TYR A 136 -10.39 -10.58 -4.87
C TYR A 136 -9.88 -12.01 -4.76
N GLY A 137 -9.85 -12.69 -5.90
CA GLY A 137 -9.20 -13.99 -6.09
C GLY A 137 -8.09 -13.94 -7.13
N HIS A 138 -7.39 -12.80 -7.29
CA HIS A 138 -6.41 -12.63 -8.38
C HIS A 138 -4.94 -12.63 -7.95
N THR A 139 -4.63 -12.62 -6.65
CA THR A 139 -3.25 -12.47 -6.15
C THR A 139 -2.80 -13.70 -5.37
N ALA A 140 -1.60 -14.20 -5.65
CA ALA A 140 -0.92 -15.22 -4.85
C ALA A 140 0.02 -14.53 -3.85
N LEU A 141 -0.22 -14.72 -2.54
CA LEU A 141 0.59 -14.07 -1.51
C LEU A 141 1.82 -14.91 -1.15
N PRO A 142 2.95 -14.26 -0.76
CA PRO A 142 4.19 -14.94 -0.43
C PRO A 142 4.02 -16.06 0.61
N HIS A 143 4.26 -17.28 0.15
CA HIS A 143 4.26 -18.51 0.95
C HIS A 143 2.91 -18.82 1.63
N VAL A 144 1.81 -18.32 1.07
CA VAL A 144 0.44 -18.59 1.52
C VAL A 144 -0.13 -19.70 0.65
N GLY A 145 -0.54 -20.83 1.24
CA GLY A 145 -1.10 -21.96 0.47
C GLY A 145 -0.11 -22.54 -0.53
N SER A 146 -0.30 -22.20 -1.81
CA SER A 146 0.47 -22.59 -2.99
C SER A 146 0.81 -21.37 -3.88
N ASP A 147 1.15 -21.59 -5.15
CA ASP A 147 1.35 -20.51 -6.12
C ASP A 147 0.02 -20.06 -6.80
N ALA A 148 -1.12 -20.60 -6.36
CA ALA A 148 -2.44 -20.23 -6.85
C ALA A 148 -2.92 -18.90 -6.26
N ALA A 149 -3.91 -18.28 -6.90
CA ALA A 149 -4.52 -17.07 -6.37
C ALA A 149 -5.27 -17.35 -5.06
N ASP A 150 -5.05 -16.52 -4.04
CA ASP A 150 -5.71 -16.56 -2.75
C ASP A 150 -6.99 -15.71 -2.75
N LEU A 151 -7.94 -16.03 -1.86
CA LEU A 151 -9.07 -15.14 -1.59
C LEU A 151 -8.65 -14.11 -0.55
N ILE A 152 -8.64 -12.83 -0.93
CA ILE A 152 -8.21 -11.73 -0.08
C ILE A 152 -9.30 -10.68 0.07
N VAL A 153 -9.32 -10.02 1.23
CA VAL A 153 -9.98 -8.72 1.38
C VAL A 153 -8.95 -7.62 1.30
N VAL A 154 -9.28 -6.56 0.58
CA VAL A 154 -8.47 -5.37 0.41
C VAL A 154 -9.23 -4.16 0.92
N LEU A 155 -8.56 -3.32 1.71
CA LEU A 155 -9.01 -1.96 2.00
C LEU A 155 -8.24 -1.00 1.07
N PRO A 156 -8.91 -0.40 0.07
CA PRO A 156 -8.22 0.42 -0.91
C PRO A 156 -7.75 1.76 -0.35
N ASN A 157 -6.68 2.30 -0.95
CA ASN A 157 -6.24 3.69 -0.81
C ASN A 157 -6.07 4.12 0.65
N VAL A 158 -5.46 3.25 1.47
CA VAL A 158 -5.14 3.61 2.84
C VAL A 158 -4.09 4.71 2.89
N THR A 159 -4.09 5.48 3.97
CA THR A 159 -3.04 6.49 4.18
C THR A 159 -1.69 5.80 4.41
N GLN A 160 -0.61 6.43 3.96
CA GLN A 160 0.75 5.95 4.23
C GLN A 160 1.00 5.72 5.73
N GLY A 161 0.55 6.65 6.58
CA GLY A 161 0.71 6.51 8.04
C GLY A 161 -0.01 5.29 8.62
N PHE A 162 -1.18 4.94 8.09
CA PHE A 162 -1.85 3.69 8.44
C PHE A 162 -1.03 2.48 7.99
N CYS A 163 -0.59 2.49 6.72
CA CYS A 163 0.17 1.42 6.10
C CYS A 163 1.47 1.10 6.86
N GLU A 164 2.26 2.12 7.15
CA GLU A 164 3.49 2.00 7.93
C GLU A 164 3.18 1.49 9.34
N ARG A 165 2.14 2.03 9.99
CA ARG A 165 1.84 1.66 11.37
C ARG A 165 1.38 0.21 11.50
N ILE A 166 0.53 -0.28 10.61
CA ILE A 166 0.09 -1.68 10.66
C ILE A 166 1.24 -2.63 10.35
N ASN A 167 2.08 -2.32 9.36
CA ASN A 167 3.25 -3.13 9.03
C ASN A 167 4.25 -3.20 10.20
N ASN A 168 4.46 -2.09 10.90
CA ASN A 168 5.28 -2.07 12.12
C ASN A 168 4.67 -2.94 13.24
N ILE A 169 3.34 -2.91 13.44
CA ILE A 169 2.65 -3.75 14.43
C ILE A 169 2.78 -5.24 14.08
N LEU A 170 2.71 -5.57 12.79
CA LEU A 170 2.86 -6.93 12.27
C LEU A 170 4.31 -7.43 12.27
N GLY A 171 5.28 -6.54 12.54
CA GLY A 171 6.70 -6.90 12.61
C GLY A 171 7.39 -6.96 11.24
N TYR A 172 6.80 -6.38 10.19
CA TYR A 172 7.55 -6.12 8.96
C TYR A 172 8.77 -5.26 9.29
N ASN A 173 9.87 -5.49 8.57
CA ASN A 173 11.04 -4.64 8.70
C ASN A 173 10.73 -3.21 8.23
N SER A 174 11.69 -2.30 8.33
CA SER A 174 11.50 -0.90 7.94
C SER A 174 11.16 -0.67 6.46
N ASN A 175 11.20 -1.73 5.63
CA ASN A 175 10.85 -1.64 4.23
C ASN A 175 9.38 -2.01 4.05
N GLN A 176 8.65 -1.09 3.42
CA GLN A 176 7.27 -1.28 3.01
C GLN A 176 7.19 -2.43 1.99
N PRO A 177 6.35 -3.47 2.20
CA PRO A 177 6.03 -4.44 1.16
C PRO A 177 5.51 -3.75 -0.09
N THR A 178 5.90 -4.24 -1.26
CA THR A 178 5.55 -3.64 -2.55
C THR A 178 4.94 -4.64 -3.52
N ASP A 179 4.12 -4.14 -4.43
CA ASP A 179 3.62 -4.85 -5.59
C ASP A 179 3.93 -4.00 -6.83
N SER A 180 4.66 -4.59 -7.77
CA SER A 180 5.12 -3.92 -8.99
C SER A 180 4.50 -4.49 -10.27
N SER A 181 3.55 -5.40 -10.15
CA SER A 181 2.85 -6.03 -11.27
C SER A 181 1.50 -5.36 -11.52
N THR A 182 0.38 -6.01 -11.25
CA THR A 182 -0.97 -5.47 -11.56
C THR A 182 -1.66 -4.82 -10.36
N CYS A 183 -0.93 -4.63 -9.25
CA CYS A 183 -1.44 -4.17 -7.97
C CYS A 183 -2.42 -5.17 -7.31
N ILE A 184 -2.25 -5.35 -6.00
CA ILE A 184 -3.13 -6.16 -5.15
C ILE A 184 -4.55 -5.60 -5.08
N HIS A 185 -4.74 -4.32 -5.42
CA HIS A 185 -6.05 -3.74 -5.70
C HIS A 185 -6.35 -3.87 -7.19
N GLY A 186 -6.97 -4.98 -7.59
CA GLY A 186 -7.26 -5.29 -8.99
C GLY A 186 -8.35 -4.41 -9.63
N GLY A 187 -9.03 -3.60 -8.82
CA GLY A 187 -10.11 -2.72 -9.27
C GLY A 187 -11.38 -3.48 -9.70
N ALA A 188 -12.29 -2.76 -10.36
CA ALA A 188 -13.62 -3.28 -10.69
C ALA A 188 -13.60 -4.57 -11.53
N SER A 189 -12.66 -4.70 -12.46
CA SER A 189 -12.56 -5.84 -13.38
C SER A 189 -12.01 -7.12 -12.74
N GLN A 190 -11.66 -7.10 -11.46
CA GLN A 190 -11.04 -8.23 -10.76
C GLN A 190 -11.80 -8.62 -9.48
N ARG A 191 -12.88 -7.91 -9.15
CA ARG A 191 -13.71 -8.18 -7.97
C ARG A 191 -14.20 -9.61 -7.99
N PHE A 192 -14.21 -10.25 -6.83
CA PHE A 192 -14.65 -11.63 -6.69
C PHE A 192 -16.16 -11.77 -6.96
N ASP A 193 -16.53 -12.15 -8.16
CA ASP A 193 -17.91 -12.38 -8.60
C ASP A 193 -18.04 -13.70 -9.37
N ASP A 194 -19.20 -13.99 -9.96
CA ASP A 194 -19.45 -15.23 -10.72
C ASP A 194 -18.53 -15.42 -11.94
N THR A 195 -17.90 -14.34 -12.42
CA THR A 195 -17.08 -14.29 -13.63
C THR A 195 -15.60 -14.13 -13.35
N THR A 196 -15.23 -13.44 -12.27
CA THR A 196 -13.86 -13.11 -11.89
C THR A 196 -13.56 -13.66 -10.50
N GLN A 197 -13.47 -14.99 -10.41
CA GLN A 197 -13.17 -15.74 -9.18
C GLN A 197 -11.66 -15.86 -8.97
N PHE A 198 -11.10 -17.07 -9.14
CA PHE A 198 -9.70 -17.33 -8.97
C PHE A 198 -8.94 -17.33 -10.30
N ASP A 199 -7.95 -16.43 -10.41
CA ASP A 199 -7.12 -16.37 -11.60
C ASP A 199 -6.24 -17.61 -11.75
N SER A 200 -6.20 -18.17 -12.96
CA SER A 200 -5.27 -19.25 -13.31
C SER A 200 -3.83 -18.77 -13.47
N SER A 201 -3.61 -17.46 -13.52
CA SER A 201 -2.31 -16.82 -13.65
C SER A 201 -2.27 -15.60 -12.74
N PRO A 202 -2.14 -15.83 -11.41
CA PRO A 202 -2.30 -14.78 -10.43
C PRO A 202 -1.24 -13.68 -10.55
N ASN A 203 -1.62 -12.49 -10.11
CA ASN A 203 -0.70 -11.45 -9.70
C ASN A 203 0.24 -12.00 -8.61
N THR A 204 1.55 -11.75 -8.76
CA THR A 204 2.56 -12.14 -7.77
C THR A 204 3.24 -10.87 -7.27
N VAL A 205 3.06 -10.57 -5.99
CA VAL A 205 3.69 -9.40 -5.35
C VAL A 205 5.20 -9.55 -5.30
N ALA A 206 5.93 -8.47 -4.99
CA ALA A 206 7.39 -8.52 -4.90
C ALA A 206 7.85 -9.28 -3.63
N ASP A 207 7.89 -10.61 -3.69
CA ASP A 207 8.18 -11.53 -2.58
C ASP A 207 9.38 -11.12 -1.70
N ALA A 208 10.44 -10.60 -2.30
CA ALA A 208 11.64 -10.16 -1.59
C ALA A 208 11.40 -8.98 -0.63
N THR A 209 10.31 -8.22 -0.82
CA THR A 209 9.92 -7.09 0.04
C THR A 209 9.06 -7.51 1.23
N PHE A 210 8.55 -8.74 1.24
CA PHE A 210 7.75 -9.27 2.35
C PHE A 210 8.66 -9.98 3.35
N SER A 211 9.01 -9.29 4.45
CA SER A 211 9.89 -9.86 5.49
C SER A 211 9.18 -10.85 6.41
N ILE A 212 7.85 -10.84 6.45
CA ILE A 212 7.02 -11.77 7.21
C ILE A 212 6.36 -12.76 6.25
N LYS A 213 6.60 -14.05 6.47
CA LYS A 213 6.06 -15.15 5.67
C LYS A 213 5.56 -16.26 6.61
N PRO A 214 4.41 -16.92 6.35
CA PRO A 214 3.44 -16.63 5.28
C PRO A 214 2.84 -15.23 5.43
N SER A 215 2.70 -14.51 4.31
CA SER A 215 2.18 -13.13 4.29
C SER A 215 0.65 -13.11 4.37
N MET A 216 0.09 -13.45 5.53
CA MET A 216 -1.37 -13.55 5.73
C MET A 216 -2.09 -12.21 5.79
N GLN A 217 -1.39 -11.14 6.17
CA GLN A 217 -1.93 -9.80 6.21
C GLN A 217 -0.80 -8.78 6.17
N GLY A 218 -1.12 -7.58 5.73
CA GLY A 218 -0.17 -6.49 5.69
C GLY A 218 -0.73 -5.30 4.94
N CYS A 219 0.10 -4.28 4.80
CA CYS A 219 -0.16 -3.22 3.85
C CYS A 219 0.93 -3.23 2.77
N VAL A 220 0.54 -2.97 1.53
CA VAL A 220 1.40 -3.03 0.35
C VAL A 220 1.34 -1.68 -0.37
N GLN A 221 2.48 -1.24 -0.88
CA GLN A 221 2.54 -0.12 -1.82
C GLN A 221 2.52 -0.64 -3.25
N CYS A 222 1.56 -0.22 -4.05
CA CYS A 222 1.56 -0.50 -5.48
C CYS A 222 2.48 0.52 -6.18
N THR A 223 3.54 0.04 -6.83
CA THR A 223 4.58 0.94 -7.35
C THR A 223 4.16 1.67 -8.64
N ASN A 224 3.07 1.21 -9.27
CA ASN A 224 2.59 1.78 -10.54
C ASN A 224 1.94 3.14 -10.36
N ASP A 225 1.27 3.35 -9.23
CA ASP A 225 0.47 4.53 -8.91
C ASP A 225 0.81 5.12 -7.52
N ASN A 226 1.71 4.48 -6.77
CA ASN A 226 2.12 4.84 -5.42
C ASN A 226 0.98 4.83 -4.39
N SER A 227 -0.08 4.08 -4.66
CA SER A 227 -1.17 3.86 -3.73
C SER A 227 -0.77 2.83 -2.66
N TYR A 228 -1.43 2.89 -1.51
CA TYR A 228 -1.24 1.95 -0.42
C TYR A 228 -2.54 1.20 -0.18
N HIS A 229 -2.43 -0.11 0.02
CA HIS A 229 -3.58 -0.99 0.21
C HIS A 229 -3.31 -1.95 1.36
N PHE A 230 -4.25 -2.04 2.29
CA PHE A 230 -4.22 -3.11 3.28
C PHE A 230 -4.85 -4.36 2.67
N PHE A 231 -4.26 -5.52 2.93
CA PHE A 231 -4.80 -6.81 2.55
C PHE A 231 -4.82 -7.76 3.74
N HIS A 232 -5.77 -8.71 3.70
CA HIS A 232 -5.82 -9.86 4.59
C HIS A 232 -6.30 -11.07 3.79
N VAL A 233 -5.60 -12.20 3.95
CA VAL A 233 -5.94 -13.47 3.31
C VAL A 233 -7.11 -14.09 4.07
N LEU A 234 -8.25 -14.21 3.40
CA LEU A 234 -9.45 -14.84 3.95
C LEU A 234 -9.44 -16.35 3.74
N MET A 235 -8.83 -16.83 2.66
CA MET A 235 -8.64 -18.24 2.36
C MET A 235 -7.40 -18.43 1.49
N ALA A 236 -6.49 -19.28 1.94
CA ALA A 236 -5.30 -19.69 1.20
C ALA A 236 -5.62 -20.86 0.26
N ARG A 237 -5.02 -20.88 -0.94
CA ARG A 237 -5.24 -21.96 -1.93
C ARG A 237 -3.99 -22.76 -2.27
#